data_AF-C2G432-F1
#
_entry.id   AF-C2G432-F1
#
_cell.length_a   1.000
_cell.length_b   1.000
_cell.length_c   1.000
_cell.angle_alpha   90.00
_cell.angle_beta   90.00
_cell.angle_gamma   90.00
#
_symmetry.space_group_name_H-M   'P 1'
#
loop_
_entity.id
_entity.type
_entity.pdbx_description
1 polymer ?
#
loop_
_entity_poly.entity_id
_entity_poly.type
_entity_poly.pdbx_seq_one_letter_code
_entity_poly.pdbx_strand_id
1 'polypeptide(L)'
;MKKHSLLVLLSCLAVATGYAQQKIGDGSISGASNLPNKDAILELSSKYKGLLFSRVELQSTTNPAPLQSNQHVLGMMVYNTAKVGDVSPGIYYNDGHKWIAVGNSYGAINITYNPSTFEMSFIDVNGNPVTINLKDVVKANETLTTLAY
;
A
#
# COMPACT_ATOMS: atom_id res chain seq x y z
N MET A 1 -23.85 33.43 -50.86
CA MET A 1 -22.97 33.73 -49.71
C MET A 1 -23.39 33.05 -48.39
N LYS A 2 -24.66 32.72 -48.14
CA LYS A 2 -25.12 32.21 -46.82
C LYS A 2 -24.79 30.74 -46.48
N LYS A 3 -24.59 29.86 -47.48
CA LYS A 3 -24.44 28.41 -47.25
C LYS A 3 -23.03 27.98 -46.87
N HIS A 4 -22.01 28.67 -47.38
CA HIS A 4 -20.60 28.37 -47.09
C HIS A 4 -20.14 28.94 -45.74
N SER A 5 -20.69 30.09 -45.30
CA SER A 5 -20.43 30.62 -43.95
C SER A 5 -20.98 29.71 -42.85
N LEU A 6 -22.12 29.03 -43.06
CA LEU A 6 -22.68 28.11 -42.08
C LEU A 6 -21.83 26.84 -41.94
N LEU A 7 -21.26 26.35 -43.04
CA LEU A 7 -20.37 25.19 -43.04
C LEU A 7 -19.04 25.49 -42.32
N VAL A 8 -18.48 26.68 -42.52
CA VAL A 8 -17.25 27.14 -41.85
C VAL A 8 -17.48 27.34 -40.35
N LEU A 9 -18.64 27.92 -39.96
CA LEU A 9 -19.01 28.07 -38.55
C LEU A 9 -19.20 26.71 -37.86
N LEU A 10 -19.79 25.73 -38.56
CA LEU A 10 -20.00 24.37 -38.04
C LEU A 10 -18.67 23.61 -37.88
N SER A 11 -17.68 23.84 -38.76
CA SER A 11 -16.34 23.26 -38.63
C SER A 11 -15.53 23.86 -37.47
N CYS A 12 -15.71 25.15 -37.16
CA CYS A 12 -15.06 25.79 -36.02
C CYS A 12 -15.67 25.38 -34.66
N LEU A 13 -16.93 24.93 -34.66
CA LEU A 13 -17.61 24.46 -33.44
C LEU A 13 -17.27 23.01 -33.07
N ALA A 14 -16.63 22.25 -33.97
CA ALA A 14 -16.30 20.84 -33.76
C ALA A 14 -15.02 20.61 -32.92
N VAL A 15 -14.29 21.66 -32.55
CA VAL A 15 -13.08 21.55 -31.73
C VAL A 15 -13.42 21.70 -30.24
N ALA A 16 -14.25 20.81 -29.71
CA ALA A 16 -14.42 20.68 -28.27
C ALA A 16 -13.23 19.86 -27.74
N THR A 17 -12.26 20.51 -27.12
CA THR A 17 -11.19 19.83 -26.37
C THR A 17 -11.80 19.25 -25.09
N GLY A 18 -12.31 18.02 -25.17
CA GLY A 18 -12.74 17.27 -24.00
C GLY A 18 -11.53 16.83 -23.19
N TYR A 19 -11.40 17.31 -21.95
CA TYR A 19 -10.50 16.72 -20.97
C TYR A 19 -11.10 15.37 -20.56
N ALA A 20 -10.69 14.29 -21.21
CA ALA A 20 -11.06 12.94 -20.80
C ALA A 20 -10.01 12.44 -19.80
N GLN A 21 -10.42 12.18 -18.56
CA GLN A 21 -9.65 11.29 -17.70
C GLN A 21 -9.65 9.90 -18.35
N GLN A 22 -8.52 9.19 -18.28
CA GLN A 22 -8.36 7.92 -18.96
C GLN A 22 -8.05 6.81 -17.95
N LYS A 23 -9.02 5.91 -17.79
CA LYS A 23 -8.85 4.63 -17.10
C LYS A 23 -8.18 3.66 -18.06
N ILE A 24 -7.13 2.96 -17.63
CA ILE A 24 -6.49 1.90 -18.40
C ILE A 24 -7.07 0.57 -17.93
N GLY A 25 -7.82 -0.11 -18.80
CA GLY A 25 -8.38 -1.42 -18.51
C GLY A 25 -8.31 -2.36 -19.70
N ASP A 26 -8.40 -3.65 -19.42
CA ASP A 26 -8.40 -4.72 -20.43
C ASP A 26 -9.78 -5.35 -20.67
N GLY A 27 -10.84 -4.73 -20.13
CA GLY A 27 -12.23 -5.19 -20.29
C GLY A 27 -12.59 -6.45 -19.49
N SER A 28 -11.69 -6.97 -18.65
CA SER A 28 -11.92 -8.23 -17.92
C SER A 28 -12.89 -8.13 -16.73
N ILE A 29 -13.35 -6.93 -16.38
CA ILE A 29 -14.31 -6.71 -15.28
C ILE A 29 -15.70 -6.43 -15.84
N SER A 30 -16.60 -7.41 -15.73
CA SER A 30 -18.01 -7.26 -16.12
C SER A 30 -18.75 -6.32 -15.17
N GLY A 31 -19.48 -5.34 -15.72
CA GLY A 31 -20.27 -4.38 -14.93
C GLY A 31 -19.47 -3.25 -14.29
N ALA A 32 -18.17 -3.12 -14.59
CA ALA A 32 -17.37 -2.00 -14.09
C ALA A 32 -17.85 -0.65 -14.67
N SER A 33 -17.74 0.40 -13.86
CA SER A 33 -17.89 1.77 -14.35
C SER A 33 -16.87 2.07 -15.44
N ASN A 34 -17.37 2.57 -16.56
CA ASN A 34 -16.54 3.12 -17.65
C ASN A 34 -16.06 4.55 -17.34
N LEU A 35 -16.65 5.22 -16.34
CA LEU A 35 -16.18 6.50 -15.85
C LEU A 35 -14.95 6.26 -14.95
N PRO A 36 -13.81 6.91 -15.22
CA PRO A 36 -12.67 6.90 -14.31
C PRO A 36 -13.02 7.51 -12.95
N ASN A 37 -12.28 7.12 -11.92
CA ASN A 37 -12.32 7.80 -10.64
C ASN A 37 -11.89 9.27 -10.81
N LYS A 38 -12.79 10.20 -10.45
CA LYS A 38 -12.57 11.66 -10.58
C LYS A 38 -11.31 12.18 -9.88
N ASP A 39 -10.87 11.48 -8.84
CA ASP A 39 -9.72 11.86 -8.01
C ASP A 39 -8.43 11.13 -8.44
N ALA A 40 -8.49 10.24 -9.43
CA ALA A 40 -7.34 9.48 -9.91
C ALA A 40 -6.80 10.05 -11.23
N ILE A 41 -5.50 10.37 -11.26
CA ILE A 41 -4.78 10.66 -12.51
C ILE A 41 -4.52 9.36 -13.29
N LEU A 42 -4.30 8.24 -12.58
CA LEU A 42 -4.10 6.91 -13.15
C LEU A 42 -4.98 5.89 -12.44
N GLU A 43 -5.87 5.24 -13.19
CA GLU A 43 -6.65 4.10 -12.74
C GLU A 43 -6.32 2.89 -13.63
N LEU A 44 -5.94 1.77 -13.01
CA LEU A 44 -5.72 0.49 -13.67
C LEU A 44 -6.84 -0.48 -13.30
N SER A 45 -7.49 -1.08 -14.29
CA SER A 45 -8.65 -1.96 -14.07
C SER A 45 -8.50 -3.25 -14.87
N SER A 46 -8.11 -4.32 -14.16
CA SER A 46 -8.04 -5.67 -14.70
C SER A 46 -8.31 -6.68 -13.59
N LYS A 47 -8.91 -7.81 -13.94
CA LYS A 47 -9.06 -8.99 -13.09
C LYS A 47 -7.77 -9.81 -13.02
N TYR A 48 -6.88 -9.66 -14.00
CA TYR A 48 -5.74 -10.57 -14.23
C TYR A 48 -4.38 -9.87 -14.30
N LYS A 49 -4.35 -8.54 -14.33
CA LYS A 49 -3.13 -7.73 -14.46
C LYS A 49 -3.03 -6.74 -13.29
N GLY A 50 -1.79 -6.40 -12.94
CA GLY A 50 -1.48 -5.38 -11.94
C GLY A 50 -0.49 -4.34 -12.47
N LEU A 51 -0.06 -3.45 -11.58
CA LEU A 51 1.02 -2.52 -11.84
C LEU A 51 2.37 -3.22 -11.59
N LEU A 52 3.21 -3.30 -12.61
CA LEU A 52 4.60 -3.70 -12.43
C LEU A 52 5.45 -2.46 -12.16
N PHE A 53 5.84 -2.27 -10.90
CA PHE A 53 6.73 -1.17 -10.51
C PHE A 53 8.11 -1.30 -11.17
N SER A 54 8.78 -0.16 -11.35
CA SER A 54 10.19 -0.11 -11.75
C SER A 54 11.04 -0.94 -10.78
N ARG A 55 11.87 -1.82 -11.33
CA ARG A 55 12.83 -2.62 -10.57
C ARG A 55 14.08 -1.81 -10.31
N VAL A 56 14.42 -1.65 -9.05
CA VAL A 56 15.49 -0.76 -8.58
C VAL A 56 16.33 -1.50 -7.54
N GLU A 57 17.64 -1.30 -7.54
CA GLU A 57 18.54 -1.86 -6.52
C GLU A 57 18.80 -0.82 -5.44
N LEU A 58 18.01 -0.84 -4.36
CA LEU A 58 18.22 0.03 -3.22
C LEU A 58 19.45 -0.42 -2.42
N GLN A 59 20.17 0.53 -1.84
CA GLN A 59 21.39 0.25 -1.05
C GLN A 59 21.12 0.26 0.46
N SER A 60 20.25 1.17 0.92
CA SER A 60 19.71 1.22 2.28
C SER A 60 18.43 2.07 2.28
N THR A 61 17.65 2.03 3.36
CA THR A 61 16.43 2.85 3.45
C THR A 61 16.72 4.35 3.48
N THR A 62 17.84 4.76 4.06
CA THR A 62 18.26 6.17 4.16
C THR A 62 19.03 6.68 2.94
N ASN A 63 19.30 5.82 1.96
CA ASN A 63 20.00 6.20 0.74
C ASN A 63 18.99 6.48 -0.39
N PRO A 64 18.92 7.70 -0.94
CA PRO A 64 18.04 8.01 -2.07
C PRO A 64 18.49 7.39 -3.39
N ALA A 65 19.74 6.89 -3.48
CA ALA A 65 20.21 6.17 -4.65
C ALA A 65 19.32 4.95 -4.94
N PRO A 66 19.10 4.62 -6.23
CA PRO A 66 19.78 5.15 -7.42
C PRO A 66 19.04 6.32 -8.11
N LEU A 67 18.20 7.09 -7.42
CA LEU A 67 17.54 8.25 -8.03
C LEU A 67 18.58 9.30 -8.47
N GLN A 68 18.48 9.78 -9.70
CA GLN A 68 19.52 10.53 -10.41
C GLN A 68 19.98 11.84 -9.72
N SER A 69 19.18 12.40 -8.81
CA SER A 69 19.51 13.62 -8.06
C SER A 69 20.05 13.36 -6.66
N ASN A 70 20.25 12.09 -6.25
CA ASN A 70 20.56 11.70 -4.87
C ASN A 70 19.61 12.36 -3.85
N GLN A 71 18.33 12.47 -4.22
CA GLN A 71 17.29 13.07 -3.40
C GLN A 71 16.12 12.11 -3.26
N HIS A 72 15.54 12.09 -2.08
CA HIS A 72 14.31 11.39 -1.79
C HIS A 72 13.13 12.14 -2.43
N VAL A 73 12.23 11.40 -3.08
CA VAL A 73 11.07 11.97 -3.76
C VAL A 73 9.81 11.45 -3.08
N LEU A 74 9.15 12.30 -2.29
CA LEU A 74 7.94 11.95 -1.55
C LEU A 74 6.88 11.30 -2.46
N GLY A 75 6.36 10.15 -2.03
CA GLY A 75 5.31 9.40 -2.74
C GLY A 75 5.82 8.51 -3.87
N MET A 76 7.12 8.51 -4.20
CA MET A 76 7.70 7.59 -5.18
C MET A 76 7.54 6.14 -4.73
N MET A 77 7.16 5.24 -5.62
CA MET A 77 7.07 3.79 -5.35
C MET A 77 7.91 2.97 -6.32
N VAL A 78 8.65 1.99 -5.81
CA VAL A 78 9.52 1.10 -6.58
C VAL A 78 9.45 -0.33 -6.05
N TYR A 79 9.86 -1.30 -6.87
CA TYR A 79 10.17 -2.65 -6.40
C TYR A 79 11.68 -2.78 -6.22
N ASN A 80 12.13 -2.92 -4.97
CA ASN A 80 13.52 -3.21 -4.66
C ASN A 80 13.86 -4.66 -5.03
N THR A 81 14.97 -4.88 -5.73
CA THR A 81 15.50 -6.22 -6.05
C THR A 81 16.70 -6.61 -5.20
N ALA A 82 17.31 -5.67 -4.48
CA ALA A 82 18.52 -5.91 -3.72
C ALA A 82 18.25 -6.43 -2.30
N LYS A 83 19.18 -7.23 -1.77
CA LYS A 83 19.27 -7.58 -0.35
C LYS A 83 20.60 -7.06 0.19
N VAL A 84 20.63 -5.79 0.58
CA VAL A 84 21.82 -5.05 1.00
C VAL A 84 21.43 -4.12 2.15
N GLY A 85 22.34 -3.92 3.13
CA GLY A 85 22.05 -3.05 4.26
C GLY A 85 20.79 -3.49 5.02
N ASP A 86 19.85 -2.56 5.20
CA ASP A 86 18.56 -2.76 5.85
C ASP A 86 17.41 -2.98 4.86
N VAL A 87 17.68 -3.11 3.55
CA VAL A 87 16.68 -3.38 2.53
C VAL A 87 16.68 -4.86 2.12
N SER A 88 15.48 -5.36 1.84
CA SER A 88 15.23 -6.68 1.23
C SER A 88 14.32 -6.53 0.01
N PRO A 89 14.28 -7.51 -0.90
CA PRO A 89 13.40 -7.45 -2.06
C PRO A 89 11.94 -7.23 -1.67
N GLY A 90 11.26 -6.29 -2.32
CA GLY A 90 9.90 -5.89 -1.95
C GLY A 90 9.50 -4.53 -2.50
N ILE A 91 8.24 -4.13 -2.28
CA ILE A 91 7.76 -2.81 -2.69
C ILE A 91 8.18 -1.79 -1.62
N TYR A 92 8.71 -0.65 -2.04
CA TYR A 92 9.05 0.48 -1.17
C TYR A 92 8.34 1.72 -1.68
N TYR A 93 7.89 2.58 -0.76
CA TYR A 93 7.56 3.96 -1.08
C TYR A 93 8.53 4.91 -0.38
N ASN A 94 8.72 6.08 -0.93
CA ASN A 94 9.56 7.10 -0.35
C ASN A 94 8.73 8.12 0.43
N ASP A 95 9.10 8.40 1.68
CA ASP A 95 8.39 9.37 2.55
C ASP A 95 8.97 10.80 2.47
N GLY A 96 9.84 11.05 1.49
CA GLY A 96 10.59 12.29 1.35
C GLY A 96 11.92 12.32 2.12
N HIS A 97 12.17 11.37 3.01
CA HIS A 97 13.39 11.29 3.82
C HIS A 97 14.06 9.90 3.82
N LYS A 98 13.31 8.85 3.53
CA LYS A 98 13.78 7.46 3.44
C LYS A 98 12.82 6.59 2.63
N TRP A 99 13.28 5.40 2.29
CA TRP A 99 12.46 4.32 1.75
C TRP A 99 11.77 3.54 2.87
N ILE A 100 10.47 3.35 2.73
CA ILE A 100 9.62 2.57 3.63
C ILE A 100 9.17 1.32 2.90
N ALA A 101 9.49 0.14 3.44
CA ALA A 101 9.00 -1.12 2.93
C ALA A 101 7.47 -1.20 3.11
N VAL A 102 6.74 -1.47 2.02
CA VAL A 102 5.29 -1.72 2.06
C VAL A 102 5.05 -3.12 2.60
N GLY A 103 4.16 -3.24 3.58
CA GLY A 103 3.82 -4.53 4.19
C GLY A 103 4.78 -5.00 5.27
N ASN A 104 5.87 -4.28 5.54
CA ASN A 104 6.70 -4.52 6.73
C ASN A 104 6.07 -3.82 7.94
N SER A 105 4.86 -4.27 8.28
CA SER A 105 4.16 -3.85 9.48
C SER A 105 4.71 -4.61 10.68
N TYR A 106 5.85 -4.17 11.20
CA TYR A 106 6.09 -4.33 12.65
C TYR A 106 5.02 -3.57 13.49
N GLY A 107 4.12 -2.81 12.84
CA GLY A 107 3.04 -2.03 13.45
C GLY A 107 1.65 -2.67 13.44
N ALA A 108 1.46 -3.90 12.96
CA ALA A 108 0.30 -4.69 13.34
C ALA A 108 0.74 -5.56 14.51
N ILE A 109 0.57 -5.08 15.74
CA ILE A 109 0.73 -5.93 16.92
C ILE A 109 -0.37 -6.98 16.79
N ASN A 110 -0.04 -8.14 16.22
CA ASN A 110 -0.95 -9.27 16.08
C ASN A 110 -1.14 -9.90 17.47
N ILE A 111 -1.65 -9.13 18.44
CA ILE A 111 -2.07 -9.65 19.73
C ILE A 111 -3.33 -10.46 19.46
N THR A 112 -3.19 -11.77 19.56
CA THR A 112 -4.30 -12.71 19.42
C THR A 112 -4.60 -13.31 20.79
N TYR A 113 -5.89 -13.46 21.12
CA TYR A 113 -6.33 -14.14 22.33
C TYR A 113 -7.18 -15.36 21.98
N ASN A 114 -6.80 -16.53 22.50
CA ASN A 114 -7.58 -17.75 22.40
C ASN A 114 -8.35 -17.97 23.72
N PRO A 115 -9.67 -17.80 23.75
CA PRO A 115 -10.45 -17.97 24.98
C PRO A 115 -10.55 -19.42 25.44
N SER A 116 -10.32 -20.40 24.57
CA SER A 116 -10.36 -21.82 24.92
C SER A 116 -9.11 -22.27 25.66
N THR A 117 -7.95 -21.71 25.32
CA THR A 117 -6.65 -22.04 25.96
C THR A 117 -6.18 -20.97 26.94
N PHE A 118 -6.86 -19.82 26.99
CA PHE A 118 -6.48 -18.63 27.76
C PHE A 118 -5.12 -18.04 27.37
N GLU A 119 -4.70 -18.25 26.13
CA GLU A 119 -3.40 -17.83 25.62
C GLU A 119 -3.51 -16.50 24.88
N MET A 120 -2.65 -15.56 25.25
CA MET A 120 -2.36 -14.34 24.49
C MET A 120 -1.07 -14.55 23.70
N SER A 121 -1.09 -14.34 22.39
CA SER A 121 0.08 -14.46 21.51
C SER A 121 0.36 -13.15 20.79
N PHE A 122 1.62 -12.75 20.69
CA PHE A 122 2.07 -11.56 19.95
C PHE A 122 3.49 -11.77 19.41
N ILE A 123 3.96 -10.83 18.57
CA ILE A 123 5.34 -10.78 18.09
C ILE A 123 6.07 -9.69 18.88
N ASP A 124 7.21 -10.03 19.49
CA ASP A 124 8.02 -9.07 20.23
C ASP A 124 8.78 -8.09 19.31
N VAL A 125 9.50 -7.14 19.91
CA VAL A 125 10.31 -6.14 19.20
C VAL A 125 11.45 -6.74 18.35
N ASN A 126 11.82 -8.00 18.61
CA ASN A 126 12.84 -8.73 17.88
C ASN A 126 12.25 -9.64 16.79
N GLY A 127 10.92 -9.66 16.62
CA GLY A 127 10.24 -10.52 15.67
C GLY A 127 9.96 -11.94 16.16
N ASN A 128 10.18 -12.24 17.44
CA ASN A 128 9.92 -13.57 17.99
C ASN A 128 8.45 -13.71 18.42
N PRO A 129 7.81 -14.88 18.16
CA PRO A 129 6.51 -15.19 18.74
C PRO A 129 6.62 -15.38 20.26
N VAL A 130 5.77 -14.67 20.99
CA VAL A 130 5.62 -14.78 22.45
C VAL A 130 4.20 -15.22 22.74
N THR A 131 4.05 -16.24 23.61
CA THR A 131 2.76 -16.72 24.10
C THR A 131 2.72 -16.66 25.61
N ILE A 132 1.66 -16.06 26.16
CA ILE A 132 1.40 -15.92 27.60
C ILE A 132 0.10 -16.64 27.94
N ASN A 133 0.16 -17.61 28.85
CA ASN A 133 -1.04 -18.24 29.41
C ASN A 133 -1.58 -17.39 30.57
N LEU A 134 -2.74 -16.75 30.37
CA LEU A 134 -3.32 -15.84 31.37
C LEU A 134 -3.79 -16.58 32.63
N LYS A 135 -4.15 -17.86 32.52
CA LYS A 135 -4.56 -18.67 33.69
C LYS A 135 -3.39 -18.88 34.64
N ASP A 136 -2.21 -19.16 34.10
CA ASP A 136 -1.00 -19.36 34.90
C ASP A 136 -0.56 -18.04 35.54
N VAL A 137 -0.66 -16.92 34.81
CA VAL A 137 -0.38 -15.58 35.33
C VAL A 137 -1.33 -15.23 36.48
N VAL A 138 -2.63 -15.50 36.35
CA VAL A 138 -3.61 -15.25 37.41
C VAL A 138 -3.29 -16.12 38.63
N LYS A 139 -3.06 -17.42 38.46
CA LYS A 139 -2.73 -18.32 39.57
C LYS A 139 -1.46 -17.92 40.33
N ALA A 140 -0.45 -17.43 39.63
CA ALA A 140 0.80 -17.01 40.25
C ALA A 140 0.63 -15.74 41.12
N ASN A 141 -0.43 -14.95 40.90
CA ASN A 141 -0.62 -13.64 41.52
C ASN A 141 -1.94 -13.50 42.29
N GLU A 142 -2.81 -14.52 42.28
CA GLU A 142 -4.07 -14.48 43.01
C GLU A 142 -3.84 -14.64 44.52
N THR A 143 -4.61 -13.91 45.32
CA THR A 143 -4.68 -14.11 46.78
C THR A 143 -5.96 -14.86 47.11
N LEU A 144 -5.83 -16.13 47.51
CA LEU A 144 -6.98 -16.95 47.89
C LEU A 144 -7.35 -16.67 49.34
N THR A 145 -8.55 -16.14 49.56
CA THR A 145 -9.13 -16.01 50.91
C THR A 145 -9.93 -17.27 51.21
N THR A 146 -9.57 -18.00 52.26
CA THR A 146 -10.36 -19.11 52.79
C THR A 146 -11.03 -18.69 54.10
N LEU A 147 -12.29 -19.06 54.27
CA LEU A 147 -13.02 -18.84 55.52
C LEU A 147 -12.70 -19.99 56.46
N ALA A 148 -11.90 -19.73 57.50
CA ALA A 148 -11.67 -20.67 58.58
C ALA A 148 -12.83 -20.55 59.59
N TYR A 149 -13.52 -21.66 59.85
CA TYR A 149 -14.51 -21.80 60.92
C TYR A 149 -13.89 -22.43 62.16
#